data_AF-M8A8P5-F1
#
_entry.id   AF-M8A8P5-F1
#
_cell.length_a   1.000
_cell.length_b   1.000
_cell.length_c   1.000
_cell.angle_alpha   90.00
_cell.angle_beta   90.00
_cell.angle_gamma   90.00
#
_symmetry.space_group_name_H-M   'P 1'
#
loop_
_entity.id
_entity.type
_entity.pdbx_description
1 polymer ?
#
loop_
_entity_poly.entity_id
_entity_poly.type
_entity_poly.pdbx_seq_one_letter_code
_entity_poly.pdbx_strand_id
1 'polypeptide(L)'
;MEWRRPFHDGRPRGPLWRSKKLIGKEALFAIQGLKRFKGDEEKLREFIKRHVARLLKADKLSVLGELERQEEVDLSVKMFRIIQKEDWYKPDVYMYKDLIIALAKCKKMDEAMDIWGNMKEENLFPDSQTYAEVIRGFLRYGSPSDAMNIYEDMKRSPDPPEELPFRN
;
A
#
# COMPACT_ATOMS: atom_id res chain seq x y z
N MET A 1 32.77 0.59 -36.78
CA MET A 1 33.24 -0.13 -35.58
C MET A 1 33.17 0.84 -34.41
N GLU A 2 32.72 0.53 -33.20
CA GLU A 2 31.94 -0.58 -32.65
C GLU A 2 31.57 -0.13 -31.21
N TRP A 3 30.28 0.01 -30.91
CA TRP A 3 29.54 -0.27 -29.65
C TRP A 3 29.88 0.36 -28.26
N ARG A 4 28.85 1.05 -27.72
CA ARG A 4 28.16 0.95 -26.39
C ARG A 4 29.01 0.89 -25.10
N ARG A 5 28.64 1.55 -23.99
CA ARG A 5 27.38 1.39 -23.23
C ARG A 5 26.94 2.67 -22.49
N PRO A 6 25.62 2.89 -22.31
CA PRO A 6 25.10 3.94 -21.45
C PRO A 6 25.26 3.53 -19.98
N PHE A 7 25.77 4.43 -19.14
CA PHE A 7 25.83 4.22 -17.71
C PHE A 7 24.41 4.06 -17.16
N HIS A 8 24.09 2.84 -16.69
CA HIS A 8 23.00 2.63 -15.75
C HIS A 8 23.44 3.27 -14.42
N ASP A 9 22.69 4.24 -13.93
CA ASP A 9 23.01 5.09 -12.77
C ASP A 9 22.84 4.38 -11.40
N GLY A 10 22.72 3.05 -11.39
CA GLY A 10 22.66 2.24 -10.17
C GLY A 10 21.46 2.51 -9.25
N ARG A 11 20.59 3.48 -9.59
CA ARG A 11 19.35 3.71 -8.86
C ARG A 11 18.45 2.50 -9.12
N PRO A 12 17.85 1.89 -8.09
CA PRO A 12 16.83 0.89 -8.33
C PRO A 12 15.79 1.54 -9.22
N ARG A 13 15.66 1.05 -10.45
CA ARG A 13 14.51 1.40 -11.28
C ARG A 13 13.32 1.09 -10.41
N GLY A 14 12.49 2.12 -10.17
CA GLY A 14 11.23 1.95 -9.47
C GLY A 14 10.57 0.68 -10.01
N PRO A 15 10.07 -0.19 -9.14
CA PRO A 15 9.89 -1.56 -9.49
C PRO A 15 9.06 -1.76 -10.76
N LEU A 16 9.46 -2.73 -11.58
CA LEU A 16 8.97 -2.98 -12.95
C LEU A 16 7.44 -3.12 -13.07
N TRP A 17 6.72 -3.35 -11.97
CA TRP A 17 5.25 -3.38 -11.94
C TRP A 17 4.57 -2.02 -12.13
N ARG A 18 5.31 -0.90 -12.17
CA ARG A 18 4.76 0.42 -12.53
C ARG A 18 4.54 0.63 -14.04
N SER A 19 4.85 -0.36 -14.87
CA SER A 19 4.41 -0.45 -16.28
C SER A 19 2.95 -0.90 -16.32
N LYS A 20 2.01 0.00 -16.68
CA LYS A 20 0.54 -0.22 -16.86
C LYS A 20 0.07 -1.61 -16.39
N LYS A 21 -0.19 -1.75 -15.08
CA LYS A 21 -0.82 -2.97 -14.52
C LYS A 21 -2.07 -3.25 -15.36
N LEU A 22 -2.12 -4.40 -16.02
CA LEU A 22 -3.27 -4.76 -16.86
C LEU A 22 -4.46 -4.99 -15.93
N ILE A 23 -5.36 -4.02 -15.85
CA ILE A 23 -6.59 -4.13 -15.05
C ILE A 23 -7.59 -4.97 -15.85
N GLY A 24 -7.98 -6.11 -15.31
CA GLY A 24 -9.01 -6.97 -15.89
C GLY A 24 -10.37 -6.26 -15.97
N LYS A 25 -11.27 -6.74 -16.84
CA LYS A 25 -12.60 -6.14 -17.01
C LYS A 25 -13.42 -6.18 -15.73
N GLU A 26 -13.31 -7.27 -14.95
CA GLU A 26 -14.01 -7.41 -13.67
C GLU A 26 -13.47 -6.44 -12.62
N ALA A 27 -12.15 -6.33 -12.48
CA ALA A 27 -11.53 -5.32 -11.61
C ALA A 27 -11.94 -3.90 -12.00
N LEU A 28 -11.93 -3.56 -13.31
CA LEU A 28 -12.35 -2.25 -13.78
C LEU A 28 -13.81 -1.94 -13.43
N PHE A 29 -14.71 -2.90 -13.65
CA PHE A 29 -16.11 -2.78 -13.26
C PHE A 29 -16.27 -2.56 -11.76
N ALA A 30 -15.52 -3.31 -10.94
CA ALA A 30 -15.53 -3.17 -9.49
C ALA A 30 -15.04 -1.79 -9.04
N ILE A 31 -13.92 -1.30 -9.58
CA ILE A 31 -13.38 0.04 -9.27
C ILE A 31 -14.43 1.12 -9.58
N GLN A 32 -15.05 1.06 -10.76
CA GLN A 32 -16.06 2.04 -11.16
C GLN A 32 -17.29 2.00 -10.25
N GLY A 33 -17.78 0.81 -9.92
CA GLY A 33 -18.94 0.66 -9.03
C GLY A 33 -18.65 1.11 -7.59
N LEU A 34 -17.50 0.75 -7.03
CA LEU A 34 -17.07 1.21 -5.70
C LEU A 34 -17.03 2.74 -5.63
N LYS A 35 -16.42 3.39 -6.62
CA LYS A 35 -16.36 4.85 -6.69
C LYS A 35 -17.73 5.49 -6.91
N ARG A 36 -18.60 4.86 -7.70
CA ARG A 36 -19.96 5.35 -7.96
C ARG A 36 -20.81 5.38 -6.69
N PHE A 37 -20.68 4.37 -5.84
CA PHE A 37 -21.50 4.22 -4.64
C PHE A 37 -20.83 4.73 -3.35
N LYS A 38 -19.67 5.38 -3.42
CA LYS A 38 -18.92 5.81 -2.22
C LYS A 38 -19.67 6.74 -1.26
N GLY A 39 -20.69 7.46 -1.74
CA GLY A 39 -21.54 8.33 -0.93
C GLY A 39 -22.84 7.68 -0.41
N ASP A 40 -23.08 6.41 -0.72
CA ASP A 40 -24.28 5.68 -0.35
C ASP A 40 -23.87 4.31 0.22
N GLU A 41 -23.72 4.25 1.55
CA GLU A 41 -23.19 3.06 2.25
C GLU A 41 -24.07 1.81 2.06
N GLU A 42 -25.38 1.96 1.86
CA GLU A 42 -26.27 0.83 1.60
C GLU A 42 -26.00 0.25 0.20
N LYS A 43 -26.01 1.10 -0.83
CA LYS A 43 -25.68 0.67 -2.20
C LYS A 43 -24.25 0.15 -2.32
N LEU A 44 -23.30 0.77 -1.62
CA LEU A 44 -21.91 0.33 -1.59
C LEU A 44 -21.80 -1.08 -1.00
N ARG A 45 -22.46 -1.34 0.13
CA ARG A 45 -22.48 -2.65 0.78
C ARG A 45 -23.11 -3.72 -0.11
N GLU A 46 -24.24 -3.41 -0.74
CA GLU A 46 -24.90 -4.31 -1.68
C GLU A 46 -24.00 -4.62 -2.88
N PHE A 47 -23.36 -3.59 -3.45
CA PHE A 47 -22.43 -3.74 -4.56
C PHE A 47 -21.23 -4.62 -4.20
N ILE A 48 -20.62 -4.40 -3.03
CA ILE A 48 -19.51 -5.21 -2.52
C ILE A 48 -19.92 -6.67 -2.42
N LYS A 49 -21.08 -6.95 -1.79
CA LYS A 49 -21.58 -8.33 -1.61
C LYS A 49 -21.83 -9.04 -2.94
N ARG A 50 -22.34 -8.34 -3.95
CA ARG A 50 -22.72 -8.94 -5.24
C ARG A 50 -21.56 -9.05 -6.24
N HIS A 51 -20.65 -8.08 -6.24
CA HIS A 51 -19.67 -7.93 -7.32
C HIS A 51 -18.22 -8.05 -6.85
N VAL A 52 -17.89 -7.51 -5.67
CA VAL A 52 -16.50 -7.50 -5.17
C VAL A 52 -16.14 -8.82 -4.48
N ALA A 53 -17.06 -9.38 -3.69
CA ALA A 53 -16.83 -10.62 -2.95
C ALA A 53 -16.42 -11.79 -3.85
N ARG A 54 -16.98 -11.87 -5.07
CA ARG A 54 -16.71 -12.93 -6.04
C ARG A 54 -15.45 -12.73 -6.89
N LEU A 55 -14.75 -11.60 -6.74
CA LEU A 55 -13.53 -11.34 -7.52
C LEU A 55 -12.43 -12.33 -7.16
N LEU A 56 -11.64 -12.71 -8.16
CA LEU A 56 -10.44 -13.51 -7.96
C LEU A 56 -9.35 -12.70 -7.26
N LYS A 57 -8.36 -13.41 -6.67
CA LYS A 57 -7.20 -12.81 -6.00
C LYS A 57 -6.55 -11.69 -6.82
N ALA A 58 -6.23 -11.97 -8.09
CA ALA A 58 -5.56 -11.01 -8.97
C ALA A 58 -6.40 -9.73 -9.20
N ASP A 59 -7.73 -9.86 -9.33
CA ASP A 59 -8.62 -8.72 -9.51
C ASP A 59 -8.75 -7.92 -8.21
N LYS A 60 -8.94 -8.57 -7.05
CA LYS A 60 -8.99 -7.89 -5.74
C LYS A 60 -7.72 -7.06 -5.47
N LEU A 61 -6.54 -7.62 -5.75
CA LEU A 61 -5.26 -6.91 -5.65
C LEU A 61 -5.09 -5.80 -6.70
N SER A 62 -5.72 -5.93 -7.87
CA SER A 62 -5.71 -4.88 -8.89
C SER A 62 -6.66 -3.74 -8.52
N VAL A 63 -7.82 -4.04 -7.95
CA VAL A 63 -8.76 -3.05 -7.40
C VAL A 63 -8.08 -2.25 -6.28
N LEU A 64 -7.49 -2.92 -5.28
CA LEU A 64 -6.82 -2.25 -4.17
C LEU A 64 -5.74 -1.28 -4.67
N GLY A 65 -4.80 -1.77 -5.48
CA GLY A 65 -3.70 -0.94 -5.98
C GLY A 65 -4.15 0.21 -6.87
N GLU A 66 -5.25 0.07 -7.62
CA GLU A 66 -5.78 1.16 -8.42
C GLU A 66 -6.51 2.22 -7.57
N LEU A 67 -7.21 1.81 -6.50
CA LEU A 67 -7.82 2.74 -5.55
C LEU A 67 -6.74 3.54 -4.80
N GLU A 68 -5.66 2.89 -4.35
CA GLU A 68 -4.49 3.54 -3.75
C GLU A 68 -3.83 4.53 -4.71
N ARG A 69 -3.64 4.13 -5.97
CA ARG A 69 -3.07 5.00 -7.02
C ARG A 69 -3.94 6.22 -7.30
N GLN A 70 -5.26 6.10 -7.14
CA GLN A 70 -6.22 7.19 -7.31
C GLN A 70 -6.50 7.96 -6.02
N GLU A 71 -5.81 7.62 -4.92
CA GLU A 71 -5.99 8.27 -3.61
C GLU A 71 -7.43 8.15 -3.07
N GLU A 72 -8.17 7.13 -3.51
CA GLU A 72 -9.50 6.78 -2.97
C GLU A 72 -9.35 5.93 -1.69
N VAL A 73 -8.64 6.47 -0.70
CA VAL A 73 -8.12 5.74 0.46
C VAL A 73 -9.20 5.12 1.35
N ASP A 74 -10.37 5.73 1.47
CA ASP A 74 -11.51 5.14 2.19
C ASP A 74 -11.95 3.81 1.57
N LEU A 75 -11.99 3.75 0.23
CA LEU A 75 -12.32 2.54 -0.50
C LEU A 75 -11.14 1.55 -0.46
N SER A 76 -9.89 2.03 -0.50
CA SER A 76 -8.71 1.17 -0.36
C SER A 76 -8.71 0.44 0.98
N VAL A 77 -8.99 1.13 2.10
CA VAL A 77 -9.09 0.51 3.43
C VAL A 77 -10.23 -0.52 3.47
N LYS A 78 -11.41 -0.21 2.90
CA LYS A 78 -12.51 -1.20 2.78
C LYS A 78 -12.09 -2.42 1.95
N MET A 79 -11.41 -2.21 0.81
CA MET A 79 -10.94 -3.29 -0.06
C MET A 79 -9.86 -4.15 0.63
N PHE A 80 -8.95 -3.52 1.36
CA PHE A 80 -7.93 -4.20 2.16
C PHE A 80 -8.56 -5.11 3.23
N ARG A 81 -9.55 -4.59 3.97
CA ARG A 81 -10.31 -5.38 4.96
C ARG A 81 -11.12 -6.52 4.34
N ILE A 82 -11.54 -6.40 3.07
CA ILE A 82 -12.15 -7.50 2.32
C ILE A 82 -11.09 -8.55 2.02
N ILE A 83 -9.91 -8.14 1.53
CA ILE A 83 -8.79 -9.04 1.22
C ILE A 83 -8.35 -9.82 2.46
N GLN A 84 -8.27 -9.19 3.64
CA GLN A 84 -7.91 -9.87 4.89
C GLN A 84 -8.85 -11.03 5.28
N LYS A 85 -10.08 -11.05 4.76
CA LYS A 85 -11.08 -12.10 5.04
C LYS A 85 -11.06 -13.24 4.02
N GLU A 86 -10.17 -13.19 3.04
CA GLU A 86 -10.09 -14.21 2.00
C GLU A 86 -9.24 -15.39 2.43
N ASP A 87 -9.63 -16.62 2.06
CA ASP A 87 -8.89 -17.84 2.41
C ASP A 87 -7.45 -17.87 1.87
N TRP A 88 -7.20 -17.16 0.76
CA TRP A 88 -5.87 -17.07 0.15
C TRP A 88 -5.00 -15.96 0.73
N TYR A 89 -5.53 -15.17 1.67
CA TYR A 89 -4.82 -14.07 2.30
C TYR A 89 -3.58 -14.57 3.02
N LYS A 90 -2.48 -13.85 2.79
CA LYS A 90 -1.26 -13.98 3.57
C LYS A 90 -0.80 -12.56 3.87
N PRO A 91 -0.50 -12.22 5.14
CA PRO A 91 0.09 -10.95 5.51
C PRO A 91 1.30 -10.63 4.62
N ASP A 92 1.33 -9.42 4.05
CA ASP A 92 2.37 -8.97 3.13
C ASP A 92 2.77 -7.53 3.45
N VAL A 93 4.03 -7.35 3.85
CA VAL A 93 4.65 -6.06 4.19
C VAL A 93 4.41 -5.03 3.08
N TYR A 94 4.49 -5.42 1.81
CA TYR A 94 4.33 -4.48 0.69
C TYR A 94 2.90 -3.97 0.55
N MET A 95 1.91 -4.83 0.83
CA MET A 95 0.49 -4.44 0.80
C MET A 95 0.17 -3.41 1.89
N TYR A 96 0.69 -3.63 3.11
CA TYR A 96 0.56 -2.67 4.21
C TYR A 96 1.27 -1.36 3.87
N LYS A 97 2.53 -1.43 3.43
CA LYS A 97 3.35 -0.28 3.06
C LYS A 97 2.67 0.61 2.01
N ASP A 98 2.17 0.04 0.92
CA ASP A 98 1.56 0.81 -0.16
C ASP A 98 0.29 1.54 0.33
N LEU A 99 -0.54 0.87 1.15
CA LEU A 99 -1.73 1.47 1.78
C LEU A 99 -1.37 2.59 2.77
N ILE A 100 -0.36 2.39 3.62
CA ILE A 100 0.12 3.38 4.59
C ILE A 100 0.63 4.62 3.88
N ILE A 101 1.42 4.46 2.82
CA ILE A 101 1.92 5.59 2.02
C ILE A 101 0.76 6.32 1.31
N ALA A 102 -0.26 5.60 0.83
CA ALA A 102 -1.45 6.20 0.24
C ALA A 102 -2.25 7.02 1.27
N LEU A 103 -2.47 6.48 2.47
CA LEU A 103 -3.12 7.20 3.58
C LEU A 103 -2.33 8.44 3.99
N ALA A 104 -1.00 8.31 4.09
CA ALA A 104 -0.12 9.43 4.41
C ALA A 104 -0.23 10.55 3.37
N LYS A 105 -0.24 10.23 2.07
CA LYS A 105 -0.46 11.22 0.99
C LYS A 105 -1.75 12.01 1.15
N CYS A 106 -2.82 11.33 1.57
CA CYS A 106 -4.13 11.93 1.80
C CYS A 106 -4.26 12.61 3.17
N LYS A 107 -3.15 12.78 3.92
CA LYS A 107 -3.11 13.37 5.27
C LYS A 107 -3.96 12.64 6.31
N LYS A 108 -4.20 11.34 6.09
CA LYS A 108 -4.94 10.47 7.02
C LYS A 108 -3.97 9.73 7.96
N MET A 109 -3.29 10.48 8.81
CA MET A 109 -2.19 9.94 9.64
C MET A 109 -2.68 8.93 10.69
N ASP A 110 -3.81 9.21 11.33
CA ASP A 110 -4.39 8.29 12.32
C ASP A 110 -4.69 6.93 11.71
N GLU A 111 -5.39 6.91 10.56
CA GLU A 111 -5.66 5.67 9.82
C GLU A 111 -4.37 5.00 9.32
N ALA A 112 -3.35 5.77 8.92
CA ALA A 112 -2.06 5.23 8.51
C ALA A 112 -1.34 4.52 9.68
N MET A 113 -1.40 5.09 10.88
CA MET A 113 -0.83 4.51 12.09
C MET A 113 -1.63 3.30 12.59
N ASP A 114 -2.95 3.28 12.40
CA ASP A 114 -3.77 2.10 12.65
C ASP A 114 -3.35 0.92 11.76
N ILE A 115 -3.18 1.16 10.45
CA ILE A 115 -2.72 0.14 9.51
C ILE A 115 -1.29 -0.32 9.84
N TRP A 116 -0.41 0.59 10.26
CA TRP A 116 0.92 0.25 10.76
C TRP A 116 0.86 -0.64 12.02
N GLY A 117 -0.06 -0.33 12.95
CA GLY A 117 -0.34 -1.15 14.12
C GLY A 117 -0.79 -2.57 13.75
N ASN A 118 -1.76 -2.70 12.84
CA ASN A 118 -2.25 -4.01 12.40
C ASN A 118 -1.16 -4.86 11.73
N MET A 119 -0.24 -4.24 10.97
CA MET A 119 0.91 -4.93 10.41
C MET A 119 1.77 -5.59 11.51
N LYS A 120 2.00 -4.88 12.62
CA LYS A 120 2.74 -5.41 13.77
C LYS A 120 1.98 -6.53 14.49
N GLU A 121 0.66 -6.41 14.63
CA GLU A 121 -0.20 -7.45 15.22
C GLU A 121 -0.18 -8.76 14.40
N GLU A 122 -0.01 -8.65 13.08
CA GLU A 122 0.21 -9.81 12.20
C GLU A 122 1.66 -10.32 12.20
N ASN A 123 2.51 -9.84 13.12
CA ASN A 123 3.92 -10.18 13.27
C ASN A 123 4.74 -9.99 11.98
N LEU A 124 4.38 -8.98 11.19
CA LEU A 124 5.15 -8.57 10.03
C LEU A 124 6.25 -7.60 10.44
N PHE A 125 7.48 -7.95 10.09
CA PHE A 125 8.67 -7.12 10.30
C PHE A 125 9.13 -6.57 8.95
N PRO A 126 9.03 -5.26 8.72
CA PRO A 126 9.53 -4.66 7.49
C PRO A 126 11.05 -4.76 7.38
N ASP A 127 11.55 -4.75 6.15
CA ASP A 127 12.98 -4.56 5.90
C ASP A 127 13.39 -3.08 6.09
N SER A 128 14.71 -2.85 6.18
CA SER A 128 15.29 -1.50 6.31
C SER A 128 14.77 -0.53 5.23
N GLN A 129 14.62 -1.01 4.00
CA GLN A 129 14.12 -0.19 2.89
C GLN A 129 12.66 0.24 3.12
N THR A 130 11.81 -0.66 3.60
CA THR A 130 10.40 -0.38 3.85
C THR A 130 10.22 0.61 4.99
N TYR A 131 10.94 0.44 6.11
CA TYR A 131 10.98 1.45 7.18
C TYR A 131 11.35 2.83 6.63
N ALA A 132 12.41 2.90 5.83
CA ALA A 132 12.84 4.15 5.22
C ALA A 132 11.77 4.82 4.37
N GLU A 133 11.08 4.05 3.53
CA GLU A 133 10.04 4.56 2.64
C GLU A 133 8.83 5.08 3.41
N VAL A 134 8.40 4.35 4.45
CA VAL A 134 7.29 4.76 5.30
C VAL A 134 7.65 6.02 6.09
N ILE A 135 8.80 6.05 6.78
CA ILE A 135 9.28 7.24 7.52
C ILE A 135 9.39 8.46 6.58
N ARG A 136 9.97 8.30 5.38
CA ARG A 136 10.00 9.38 4.37
C ARG A 136 8.61 9.84 3.98
N GLY A 137 7.64 8.93 3.87
CA GLY A 137 6.24 9.25 3.62
C GLY A 137 5.67 10.16 4.70
N PHE A 138 5.75 9.75 5.97
CA PHE A 138 5.24 10.54 7.09
C PHE A 138 5.93 11.92 7.21
N LEU A 139 7.26 11.98 7.05
CA LEU A 139 7.99 13.26 7.04
C LEU A 139 7.53 14.17 5.90
N ARG A 140 7.33 13.63 4.70
CA ARG A 140 6.91 14.39 3.52
C ARG A 140 5.49 14.94 3.65
N TYR A 141 4.58 14.17 4.24
CA TYR A 141 3.16 14.53 4.30
C TYR A 141 2.74 15.20 5.62
N GLY A 142 3.70 15.46 6.51
CA GLY A 142 3.56 16.43 7.60
C GLY A 142 3.32 15.83 8.98
N SER A 143 3.72 14.59 9.25
CA SER A 143 3.73 14.04 10.61
C SER A 143 5.11 13.52 11.04
N PRO A 144 6.03 14.42 11.44
CA PRO A 144 7.34 14.03 11.96
C PRO A 144 7.27 13.21 13.25
N SER A 145 6.25 13.43 14.08
CA SER A 145 6.05 12.67 15.32
C SER A 145 5.77 11.19 15.03
N ASP A 146 4.88 10.89 14.09
CA ASP A 146 4.60 9.51 13.68
C ASP A 146 5.80 8.89 12.98
N ALA A 147 6.52 9.66 12.17
CA ALA A 147 7.78 9.23 11.58
C ALA A 147 8.80 8.80 12.65
N MET A 148 8.88 9.53 13.78
CA MET A 148 9.73 9.16 14.91
C MET A 148 9.24 7.89 15.60
N ASN A 149 7.94 7.69 15.78
CA ASN A 149 7.38 6.45 16.34
C ASN A 149 7.76 5.22 15.50
N ILE A 150 7.65 5.34 14.18
CA ILE A 150 8.04 4.27 13.23
C ILE A 150 9.56 4.04 13.25
N TYR A 151 10.35 5.09 13.44
CA TYR A 151 11.79 4.99 13.62
C TYR A 151 12.17 4.27 14.93
N GLU A 152 11.45 4.50 16.03
CA GLU A 152 11.65 3.74 17.26
C GLU A 152 11.26 2.27 17.09
N ASP A 153 10.18 1.97 16.36
CA ASP A 153 9.81 0.60 16.00
C ASP A 153 10.93 -0.09 15.18
N MET A 154 11.55 0.63 14.24
CA MET A 154 12.68 0.12 13.44
C MET A 154 13.88 -0.31 14.30
N LYS A 155 14.22 0.46 15.34
CA LYS A 155 15.32 0.12 16.27
C LYS A 155 15.01 -1.11 17.12
N ARG A 156 13.73 -1.40 17.35
CA ARG A 156 13.24 -2.54 18.13
C ARG A 156 12.93 -3.76 17.26
N SER A 157 13.08 -3.63 15.94
CA SER A 157 12.92 -4.73 14.98
C SER A 157 13.92 -5.86 15.31
N PRO A 158 13.56 -7.14 15.07
CA PRO A 158 14.49 -8.26 15.20
C PRO A 158 15.78 -8.07 14.39
N ASP A 159 15.66 -7.44 13.21
CA ASP A 159 16.75 -7.11 12.32
C ASP A 159 16.86 -5.58 12.16
N PRO A 160 17.48 -4.87 13.15
CA PRO A 160 17.65 -3.43 13.06
C PRO A 160 18.66 -3.10 11.95
N PRO A 161 18.44 -2.03 11.15
CA PRO A 161 19.38 -1.65 10.11
C PRO A 161 20.76 -1.29 10.68
N GLU A 162 21.83 -1.89 10.14
CA GLU A 162 23.21 -1.56 10.53
C GLU A 162 23.57 -0.10 10.23
N GLU A 163 22.99 0.46 9.17
CA GLU A 163 23.10 1.87 8.83
C GLU A 163 21.71 2.47 8.56
N LEU A 164 21.55 3.73 8.95
CA LEU A 164 20.31 4.45 8.72
C LEU A 164 20.04 4.56 7.21
N PRO A 165 18.81 4.31 6.75
CA PRO A 165 18.48 4.39 5.34
C PRO A 165 18.35 5.83 4.83
N PHE A 166 18.73 6.81 5.66
CA PHE A 166 18.87 8.23 5.35
C PHE A 166 20.37 8.55 5.34
N ARG A 167 21.08 8.18 4.28
CA ARG A 167 22.43 8.71 4.04
C ARG A 167 22.30 10.09 3.38
N ASN A 168 23.10 11.03 3.88
CA ASN A 168 23.30 12.39 3.35
C ASN A 168 23.77 12.36 1.89
#